data_AF-A0A7X0L8B1-F1
#
_entry.id   AF-A0A7X0L8B1-F1
#
_cell.length_a   1.000
_cell.length_b   1.000
_cell.length_c   1.000
_cell.angle_alpha   90.00
_cell.angle_beta   90.00
_cell.angle_gamma   90.00
#
_symmetry.space_group_name_H-M   'P 1'
#
loop_
_entity.id
_entity.type
_entity.pdbx_description
1 polymer ?
#
loop_
_entity_poly.entity_id
_entity_poly.type
_entity_poly.pdbx_seq_one_letter_code
_entity_poly.pdbx_strand_id
1 'polypeptide(L)' 'GDDSQRLIEDAAALSEAGAFGVLMEMVPASTAAAVDAAVSIPTIGIGAGSTTTGQVLV' A
#
# COMPACT_ATOMS: atom_id res chain seq x y z
N GLY A 1 -4.40 4.97 13.29
CA GLY A 1 -5.15 4.10 14.20
C GLY A 1 -4.80 2.65 13.90
N ASP A 2 -5.35 1.72 14.67
CA ASP A 2 -4.98 0.29 14.62
C ASP A 2 -5.10 -0.31 13.21
N ASP A 3 -6.12 0.08 12.45
CA ASP A 3 -6.30 -0.37 11.05
C ASP A 3 -5.17 0.07 10.12
N SER A 4 -4.57 1.23 10.36
CA SER A 4 -3.42 1.70 9.58
C SER A 4 -2.17 0.87 9.85
N GLN A 5 -1.98 0.43 11.10
CA GLN A 5 -0.85 -0.40 11.48
C GLN A 5 -0.99 -1.80 10.89
N ARG A 6 -2.21 -2.36 10.95
CA ARG A 6 -2.54 -3.64 10.32
C ARG A 6 -2.27 -3.65 8.81
N LEU A 7 -2.65 -2.57 8.10
CA LEU A 7 -2.39 -2.48 6.65
C LEU A 7 -0.88 -2.48 6.31
N ILE A 8 -0.04 -1.89 7.17
CA ILE A 8 1.42 -1.91 6.99
C ILE A 8 1.95 -3.34 7.18
N GLU A 9 1.48 -4.02 8.23
CA GLU A 9 1.87 -5.40 8.53
C GLU A 9 1.41 -6.37 7.43
N ASP A 10 0.18 -6.23 6.94
CA ASP A 10 -0.37 -7.04 5.84
C ASP A 10 0.43 -6.83 4.55
N ALA A 11 0.77 -5.58 4.20
CA ALA A 11 1.56 -5.28 3.01
C ALA A 11 2.98 -5.86 3.11
N ALA A 12 3.61 -5.76 4.30
CA ALA A 12 4.92 -6.36 4.54
C ALA A 12 4.88 -7.89 4.42
N ALA A 13 3.87 -8.53 5.02
CA ALA A 13 3.68 -9.98 4.91
C ALA A 13 3.48 -10.45 3.46
N LEU A 14 2.70 -9.71 2.66
CA LEU A 14 2.55 -9.98 1.22
C LEU A 14 3.87 -9.82 0.47
N SER A 15 4.64 -8.78 0.78
CA SER A 15 5.96 -8.56 0.20
C SER A 15 6.93 -9.69 0.53
N GLU A 16 6.98 -10.14 1.78
CA GLU A 16 7.81 -11.27 2.23
C GLU A 16 7.38 -12.60 1.59
N ALA A 17 6.09 -12.78 1.34
CA ALA A 17 5.55 -13.94 0.62
C ALA A 17 5.89 -13.95 -0.88
N GLY A 18 6.51 -12.88 -1.41
CA GLY A 18 6.94 -12.78 -2.80
C GLY A 18 5.92 -12.14 -3.72
N ALA A 19 4.96 -11.37 -3.20
CA ALA A 19 4.11 -10.53 -4.03
C ALA A 19 4.97 -9.58 -4.88
N PHE A 20 4.62 -9.42 -6.16
CA PHE A 20 5.34 -8.49 -7.04
C PHE A 20 4.90 -7.04 -6.88
N GLY A 21 3.83 -6.79 -6.12
CA GLY A 21 3.27 -5.48 -5.83
C GLY A 21 2.03 -5.58 -4.95
N VAL A 22 1.60 -4.43 -4.40
CA VAL A 22 0.41 -4.32 -3.54
C VAL A 22 -0.52 -3.25 -4.08
N LEU A 23 -1.80 -3.57 -4.26
CA LEU A 23 -2.83 -2.61 -4.62
C LEU A 23 -3.55 -2.11 -3.37
N MET A 24 -3.68 -0.79 -3.24
CA MET A 24 -4.41 -0.12 -2.17
C MET A 24 -5.62 0.62 -2.75
N GLU A 25 -6.81 0.26 -2.30
CA GLU A 25 -8.07 0.88 -2.68
C GLU A 25 -8.76 1.52 -1.48
N MET A 26 -9.21 2.77 -1.65
CA MET A 26 -9.89 3.55 -0.60
C MET A 26 -9.10 3.67 0.71
N VAL A 27 -7.77 3.72 0.62
CA VAL A 27 -6.88 3.87 1.78
C VAL A 27 -6.60 5.36 2.04
N PRO A 28 -6.71 5.86 3.28
CA PRO A 28 -6.31 7.24 3.58
C PRO A 28 -4.89 7.54 3.11
N ALA A 29 -4.67 8.69 2.46
CA ALA A 29 -3.39 9.01 1.83
C ALA A 29 -2.18 8.91 2.79
N SER A 30 -2.34 9.28 4.06
CA SER A 30 -1.27 9.13 5.07
C SER A 30 -0.95 7.67 5.39
N THR A 31 -1.95 6.79 5.37
CA THR A 31 -1.76 5.34 5.58
C THR A 31 -1.13 4.71 4.35
N ALA A 32 -1.57 5.09 3.14
CA ALA A 32 -0.97 4.60 1.90
C ALA A 32 0.50 5.01 1.77
N ALA A 33 0.86 6.23 2.17
CA ALA A 33 2.26 6.68 2.22
C ALA A 33 3.09 5.87 3.22
N ALA A 34 2.52 5.49 4.37
CA ALA A 34 3.20 4.66 5.35
C ALA A 34 3.40 3.21 4.85
N VAL A 35 2.41 2.65 4.15
CA VAL A 35 2.53 1.34 3.49
C VAL A 35 3.60 1.37 2.40
N ASP A 36 3.58 2.37 1.51
CA ASP A 36 4.56 2.53 0.43
C ASP A 36 5.99 2.64 0.97
N ALA A 37 6.19 3.35 2.08
CA ALA A 37 7.49 3.45 2.74
C ALA A 37 7.94 2.14 3.44
N ALA A 38 7.03 1.24 3.76
CA ALA A 38 7.31 0.02 4.52
C ALA A 38 7.69 -1.18 3.66
N VAL A 39 7.36 -1.18 2.36
CA VAL A 39 7.61 -2.30 1.44
C VAL A 39 8.54 -1.90 0.31
N SER A 40 9.32 -2.85 -0.19
CA SER A 40 10.25 -2.61 -1.31
C SER A 40 9.62 -2.88 -2.69
N ILE A 41 8.42 -3.48 -2.71
CA ILE A 41 7.69 -3.81 -3.92
C ILE A 41 6.80 -2.64 -4.37
N PRO A 42 6.52 -2.50 -5.68
CA PRO A 42 5.64 -1.45 -6.19
C PRO A 42 4.26 -1.44 -5.51
N THR A 43 3.80 -0.26 -5.13
CA THR A 43 2.43 -0.05 -4.66
C THR A 43 1.58 0.61 -5.75
N ILE A 44 0.33 0.19 -5.88
CA ILE A 44 -0.63 0.71 -6.87
C ILE A 44 -1.85 1.29 -6.15
N GLY A 45 -2.16 2.56 -6.38
CA GLY A 45 -3.26 3.25 -5.73
C GLY A 45 -4.50 3.39 -6.61
N ILE A 46 -5.69 3.26 -6.01
CA ILE A 46 -6.96 3.78 -6.51
C ILE A 46 -7.73 4.43 -5.35
N GLY A 47 -7.85 5.76 -5.41
CA GLY A 47 -8.36 6.52 -4.26
C GLY A 47 -7.48 6.40 -3.00
N ALA A 48 -6.18 6.15 -3.17
CA ALA A 48 -5.21 5.93 -2.08
C ALA A 48 -4.16 7.06 -1.95
N GLY A 49 -4.42 8.23 -2.54
CA GLY A 49 -3.44 9.31 -2.63
C GLY A 49 -2.41 9.09 -3.75
N SER A 50 -1.52 10.07 -3.92
CA SER A 50 -0.57 10.14 -5.04
C SER A 50 0.83 9.60 -4.73
N THR A 51 1.05 9.08 -3.53
CA THR A 51 2.39 8.65 -3.06
C THR A 51 2.75 7.24 -3.51
N THR A 52 1.77 6.43 -3.94
CA THR A 52 2.02 5.07 -4.42
C THR A 52 2.88 5.08 -5.67
N THR A 53 3.62 3.98 -5.89
CA THR A 53 4.52 3.83 -7.05
C THR A 53 3.79 4.02 -8.39
N GLY A 54 2.53 3.57 -8.47
CA GLY A 54 1.66 3.74 -9.63
C GLY A 54 0.20 3.98 -9.25
N GLN A 55 -0.62 4.25 -10.26
CA GLN A 55 -2.05 4.51 -10.12
C GLN A 55 -2.84 3.62 -11.09
N VAL A 56 -4.05 3.24 -10.70
CA VAL A 56 -4.98 2.46 -11.53
C VAL A 56 -6.37 3.09 -11.52
N LEU A 57 -7.06 3.01 -12.67
CA LEU A 57 -8.45 3.43 -12.90
C LEU A 57 -9.11 2.38 -13.82
N VAL A 58 -10.45 2.31 -13.81
CA VAL A 58 -11.25 1.43 -14.72
C VAL A 58 -11.49 2.10 -16.06
#